data_AF-A0A1T4M7T6-F1
#
_entry.id   AF-A0A1T4M7T6-F1
#
_cell.length_a   1.000
_cell.length_b   1.000
_cell.length_c   1.000
_cell.angle_alpha   90.00
_cell.angle_beta   90.00
_cell.angle_gamma   90.00
#
_symmetry.space_group_name_H-M   'P 1'
#
loop_
_entity.id
_entity.type
_entity.pdbx_description
1 polymer ?
#
loop_
_entity_poly.entity_id
_entity_poly.type
_entity_poly.pdbx_seq_one_letter_code
_entity_poly.pdbx_strand_id
1 'polypeptide(L)'
;MKKRIVGLAGMMIVLSTAWCGATELKGTQIKGTPGHDAQIVSATVKLAKSAKVDRIEGGKEGLCIQSPAEQPLCGAPFELIGKTLKPGSYAVYPNIPEGKERASVTVHLK
;
A
#
# COMPACT_ATOMS: atom_id res chain seq x y z
N MET A 1 51.06 -10.38 36.52
CA MET A 1 50.67 -11.72 36.00
C MET A 1 49.25 -11.66 35.45
N LYS A 2 49.04 -12.29 34.30
CA LYS A 2 47.81 -12.31 33.48
C LYS A 2 46.62 -12.92 34.22
N LYS A 3 45.41 -12.39 34.02
CA LYS A 3 44.19 -13.22 33.95
C LYS A 3 43.30 -12.74 32.79
N ARG A 4 43.23 -13.60 31.78
CA ARG A 4 42.30 -13.56 30.64
C ARG A 4 41.00 -14.24 31.09
N ILE A 5 39.86 -13.67 30.77
CA ILE A 5 38.53 -14.33 30.79
C ILE A 5 37.92 -13.94 29.44
N VAL A 6 38.10 -14.77 28.40
CA VAL A 6 37.23 -15.89 27.99
C VAL A 6 35.80 -15.41 27.72
N GLY A 7 35.44 -15.51 26.45
CA GLY A 7 34.30 -14.83 25.86
C GLY A 7 32.95 -15.43 26.20
N LEU A 8 31.93 -14.63 25.92
CA LEU A 8 30.58 -15.10 25.70
C LEU A 8 30.22 -14.77 24.24
N ALA A 9 30.20 -15.81 23.41
CA ALA A 9 29.60 -15.76 22.09
C ALA A 9 28.09 -15.54 22.27
N GLY A 10 27.67 -14.28 22.17
CA GLY A 10 26.26 -13.91 22.10
C GLY A 10 25.71 -14.28 20.74
N MET A 11 25.14 -15.47 20.64
CA MET A 11 24.41 -15.96 19.47
C MET A 11 23.16 -15.08 19.29
N MET A 12 23.26 -14.04 18.46
CA MET A 12 22.10 -13.28 17.99
C MET A 12 21.25 -14.22 17.13
N ILE A 13 20.20 -14.76 17.74
CA ILE A 13 19.11 -15.38 17.01
C ILE A 13 18.36 -14.24 16.31
N VAL A 14 18.72 -13.98 15.06
CA VAL A 14 17.91 -13.15 14.17
C VAL A 14 16.64 -13.95 13.87
N LEU A 15 15.63 -13.76 14.71
CA LEU A 15 14.25 -14.14 14.42
C LEU A 15 13.81 -13.30 13.21
N SER A 16 14.04 -13.82 12.01
CA SER A 16 13.40 -13.34 10.80
C SER A 16 11.92 -13.66 10.91
N THR A 17 11.15 -12.74 11.49
CA THR A 17 9.70 -12.74 11.36
C THR A 17 9.39 -12.58 9.87
N ALA A 18 9.16 -13.70 9.20
CA ALA A 18 8.51 -13.71 7.90
C ALA A 18 7.14 -13.05 8.11
N TRP A 19 7.08 -11.76 7.81
CA TRP A 19 5.86 -10.97 7.86
C TRP A 19 4.97 -11.49 6.74
N CYS A 20 4.21 -12.55 7.02
CA CYS A 20 3.10 -12.99 6.17
C CYS A 20 1.91 -12.07 6.44
N GLY A 21 2.13 -10.76 6.24
CA GLY A 21 1.06 -9.78 6.23
C GLY A 21 0.47 -9.75 4.82
N ALA A 22 -0.86 -9.77 4.72
CA ALA A 22 -1.53 -9.42 3.47
C ALA A 22 -0.96 -8.07 2.98
N THR A 23 -0.59 -7.99 1.70
CA THR A 23 -0.02 -6.74 1.18
C THR A 23 -1.14 -5.72 1.00
N GLU A 24 -0.98 -4.53 1.56
CA GLU A 24 -2.00 -3.48 1.53
C GLU A 24 -1.51 -2.27 0.73
N LEU A 25 -2.36 -1.74 -0.15
CA LEU A 25 -2.16 -0.41 -0.75
C LEU A 25 -3.06 0.58 -0.03
N LYS A 26 -2.50 1.71 0.42
CA LYS A 26 -3.26 2.75 1.15
C LYS A 26 -3.13 4.10 0.48
N GLY A 27 -4.28 4.73 0.30
CA GLY A 27 -4.40 6.03 -0.35
C GLY A 27 -5.38 6.90 0.39
N THR A 28 -5.06 8.18 0.50
CA THR A 28 -5.93 9.22 1.01
C THR A 28 -5.86 10.42 0.08
N GLN A 29 -7.02 10.93 -0.29
CA GLN A 29 -7.15 12.18 -1.02
C GLN A 29 -7.89 13.19 -0.14
N ILE A 30 -7.32 14.38 -0.01
CA ILE A 30 -7.89 15.50 0.73
C ILE A 30 -8.22 16.57 -0.31
N LYS A 31 -9.48 17.00 -0.29
CA LYS A 31 -9.99 18.06 -1.14
C LYS A 31 -9.27 19.34 -0.74
N GLY A 32 -8.82 20.06 -1.74
CA GLY A 32 -8.36 21.42 -1.54
C GLY A 32 -8.50 22.19 -2.84
N THR A 33 -8.34 23.50 -2.75
CA THR A 33 -8.37 24.35 -3.92
C THR A 33 -7.17 24.01 -4.80
N PRO A 34 -7.34 23.81 -6.12
CA PRO A 34 -6.22 23.61 -7.04
C PRO A 34 -5.17 24.72 -6.84
N GLY A 35 -3.93 24.34 -6.53
CA GLY A 35 -2.83 25.29 -6.29
C GLY A 35 -2.67 25.80 -4.85
N HIS A 36 -3.51 25.39 -3.90
CA HIS A 36 -3.35 25.73 -2.47
C HIS A 36 -3.22 24.47 -1.59
N ASP A 37 -4.31 23.72 -1.42
CA ASP A 37 -4.44 22.75 -0.32
C ASP A 37 -4.81 21.32 -0.77
N ALA A 38 -4.91 21.08 -2.07
CA ALA A 38 -5.23 19.74 -2.58
C ALA A 38 -4.06 18.79 -2.28
N GLN A 39 -4.28 17.82 -1.40
CA GLN A 39 -3.23 16.87 -0.99
C GLN A 39 -3.62 15.44 -1.35
N ILE A 40 -2.69 14.76 -2.00
CA ILE A 40 -2.77 13.33 -2.24
C ILE A 40 -1.69 12.65 -1.39
N VAL A 41 -2.11 11.80 -0.47
CA VAL A 41 -1.23 11.01 0.40
C VAL A 41 -1.41 9.55 0.04
N SER A 42 -0.50 9.02 -0.79
CA SER A 42 -0.46 7.60 -1.12
C SER A 42 0.95 7.07 -0.88
N ALA A 43 1.05 5.95 -0.16
CA ALA A 43 2.30 5.22 -0.03
C ALA A 43 2.51 4.35 -1.28
N THR A 44 3.72 4.38 -1.83
CA THR A 44 4.09 3.47 -2.91
C THR A 44 4.51 2.13 -2.32
N VAL A 45 3.87 1.05 -2.75
CA VAL A 45 4.16 -0.31 -2.30
C VAL A 45 4.74 -1.11 -3.46
N LYS A 46 5.83 -1.84 -3.18
CA LYS A 46 6.50 -2.69 -4.17
C LYS A 46 6.01 -4.13 -4.05
N LEU A 47 5.44 -4.65 -5.11
CA LEU A 47 5.04 -6.05 -5.26
C LEU A 47 6.18 -6.84 -5.90
N ALA A 48 6.73 -7.81 -5.16
CA ALA A 48 7.77 -8.71 -5.69
C ALA A 48 7.20 -9.81 -6.61
N LYS A 49 5.90 -10.11 -6.48
CA LYS A 49 5.16 -11.12 -7.25
C LYS A 49 3.80 -10.53 -7.65
N SER A 50 3.15 -11.15 -8.64
CA SER A 50 1.77 -10.80 -8.97
C SER A 50 0.86 -11.04 -7.76
N ALA A 51 -0.10 -10.14 -7.55
CA ALA A 51 -1.05 -10.24 -6.46
C ALA A 51 -2.45 -9.88 -6.93
N LYS A 52 -3.47 -10.55 -6.42
CA LYS A 52 -4.87 -10.33 -6.78
C LYS A 52 -5.52 -9.38 -5.78
N VAL A 53 -6.31 -8.43 -6.27
CA VAL A 53 -7.16 -7.59 -5.42
C VAL A 53 -8.21 -8.47 -4.76
N ASP A 54 -8.12 -8.62 -3.44
CA ASP A 54 -9.01 -9.45 -2.64
C ASP A 54 -10.22 -8.65 -2.14
N ARG A 55 -9.94 -7.51 -1.50
CA ARG A 55 -10.93 -6.65 -0.88
C ARG A 55 -10.50 -5.19 -0.95
N ILE A 56 -11.47 -4.29 -1.04
CA ILE A 56 -11.25 -2.85 -0.99
C ILE A 56 -12.13 -2.28 0.12
N GLU A 57 -11.53 -1.54 1.05
CA GLU A 57 -12.21 -0.82 2.11
C GLU A 57 -12.21 0.68 1.81
N GLY A 58 -13.38 1.32 1.80
CA GLY A 58 -13.54 2.72 1.41
C GLY A 58 -13.65 2.93 -0.10
N GLY A 59 -13.53 4.19 -0.56
CA GLY A 59 -13.52 4.51 -1.99
C GLY A 59 -14.78 4.15 -2.78
N LYS A 60 -15.98 4.28 -2.20
CA LYS A 60 -17.26 3.94 -2.87
C LYS A 60 -17.45 4.65 -4.23
N GLU A 61 -16.90 5.85 -4.36
CA GLU A 61 -16.96 6.70 -5.56
C GLU A 61 -15.89 6.34 -6.60
N GLY A 62 -15.19 5.25 -6.36
CA GLY A 62 -14.09 4.76 -7.18
C GLY A 62 -12.72 5.13 -6.66
N LEU A 63 -11.74 4.47 -7.25
CA LEU A 63 -10.32 4.68 -6.99
C LEU A 63 -9.52 4.36 -8.25
N CYS A 64 -8.29 4.84 -8.29
CA CYS A 64 -7.29 4.46 -9.28
C CYS A 64 -6.10 3.78 -8.60
N ILE A 65 -5.72 2.61 -9.09
CA ILE A 65 -4.46 1.94 -8.77
C ILE A 65 -3.49 2.26 -9.90
N GLN A 66 -2.39 2.96 -9.60
CA GLN A 66 -1.42 3.38 -10.61
C GLN A 66 -0.08 2.68 -10.41
N SER A 67 0.55 2.34 -11.53
CA SER A 67 1.95 1.93 -11.60
C SER A 67 2.67 2.73 -12.67
N PRO A 68 3.96 3.09 -12.50
CA PRO A 68 4.73 3.72 -13.57
C PRO A 68 4.92 2.83 -14.80
N ALA A 69 4.78 1.51 -14.64
CA ALA A 69 5.06 0.53 -15.69
C ALA A 69 3.79 -0.02 -16.39
N GLU A 70 2.60 0.30 -15.89
CA GLU A 70 1.33 -0.23 -16.40
C GLU A 70 0.28 0.87 -16.56
N GLN A 71 -0.75 0.60 -17.37
CA GLN A 71 -1.88 1.52 -17.47
C GLN A 71 -2.63 1.59 -16.13
N PRO A 72 -3.12 2.78 -15.73
CA PRO A 72 -3.92 2.93 -14.51
C PRO A 72 -5.16 2.05 -14.52
N LEU A 73 -5.43 1.39 -13.40
CA LEU A 73 -6.68 0.66 -13.16
C LEU A 73 -7.61 1.53 -12.32
N CYS A 74 -8.58 2.15 -12.97
CA CYS A 74 -9.56 3.02 -12.32
C CYS A 74 -10.97 2.43 -12.42
N GLY A 75 -11.76 2.56 -11.35
CA GLY A 75 -13.14 2.10 -11.33
C GLY A 75 -13.71 2.03 -9.92
N ALA A 76 -14.96 1.58 -9.84
CA ALA A 76 -15.61 1.27 -8.58
C ALA A 76 -14.99 0.02 -7.93
N PRO A 77 -15.06 -0.11 -6.59
CA PRO A 77 -14.44 -1.25 -5.89
C PRO A 77 -14.81 -2.63 -6.46
N PHE A 78 -16.07 -2.85 -6.84
CA PHE A 78 -16.54 -4.13 -7.37
C PHE A 78 -15.95 -4.48 -8.75
N GLU A 79 -15.50 -3.49 -9.53
CA GLU A 79 -14.87 -3.70 -10.84
C GLU A 79 -13.39 -4.07 -10.73
N LEU A 80 -12.77 -3.64 -9.63
CA LEU A 80 -11.35 -3.82 -9.36
C LEU A 80 -11.07 -5.09 -8.53
N ILE A 81 -12.03 -5.52 -7.70
CA ILE A 81 -11.93 -6.79 -6.97
C ILE A 81 -11.77 -7.93 -7.96
N GLY A 82 -10.74 -8.75 -7.72
CA GLY A 82 -10.39 -9.88 -8.56
C GLY A 82 -9.45 -9.56 -9.72
N LYS A 83 -9.08 -8.29 -9.95
CA LYS A 83 -8.01 -7.95 -10.90
C LYS A 83 -6.66 -8.39 -10.33
N THR A 84 -5.75 -8.78 -11.23
CA THR A 84 -4.38 -9.16 -10.87
C THR A 84 -3.43 -8.03 -11.21
N LEU A 85 -2.66 -7.59 -10.21
CA LEU A 85 -1.54 -6.67 -10.36
C LEU A 85 -0.28 -7.48 -10.64
N LYS A 86 0.53 -7.06 -11.60
CA LYS A 86 1.83 -7.68 -11.88
C LYS A 86 2.88 -7.24 -10.83
N PRO A 87 4.08 -7.85 -10.81
CA PRO A 87 5.17 -7.32 -10.01
C PRO A 87 5.51 -5.89 -10.43
N GLY A 88 5.64 -4.99 -9.47
CA GLY A 88 5.82 -3.56 -9.76
C GLY A 88 5.62 -2.68 -8.55
N SER A 89 5.74 -1.37 -8.76
CA SER A 89 5.45 -0.36 -7.73
C SER A 89 4.06 0.22 -7.97
N TYR A 90 3.26 0.27 -6.91
CA TYR A 90 1.87 0.70 -6.99
C TYR A 90 1.53 1.73 -5.93
N ALA A 91 0.69 2.70 -6.32
CA ALA A 91 0.06 3.68 -5.44
C ALA A 91 -1.45 3.68 -5.70
N VAL A 92 -2.25 4.10 -4.71
CA VAL A 92 -3.71 4.10 -4.83
C VAL A 92 -4.30 5.46 -4.48
N TYR A 93 -5.27 5.87 -5.29
CA TYR A 93 -5.84 7.22 -5.28
C TYR A 93 -7.36 7.11 -5.21
N PRO A 94 -7.99 7.38 -4.05
CA PRO A 94 -9.45 7.33 -3.92
C PRO A 94 -10.11 8.59 -4.47
N ASN A 95 -11.24 8.44 -5.14
CA ASN A 95 -12.10 9.58 -5.48
C ASN A 95 -12.76 10.13 -4.20
N ILE A 96 -12.83 11.46 -4.10
CA ILE A 96 -13.53 12.14 -3.02
C ILE A 96 -15.02 12.19 -3.35
N PRO A 97 -15.91 11.70 -2.46
CA PRO A 97 -17.34 11.82 -2.67
C PRO A 97 -17.83 13.25 -2.73
N GLU A 98 -18.93 13.45 -3.47
CA GLU A 98 -19.61 14.73 -3.53
C GLU A 98 -19.96 15.22 -2.12
N GLY A 99 -19.68 16.49 -1.85
CA GLY A 99 -19.89 17.10 -0.53
C GLY A 99 -18.95 16.60 0.59
N LYS A 100 -17.91 15.82 0.27
CA LYS A 100 -16.87 15.43 1.22
C LYS A 100 -15.56 16.18 0.95
N GLU A 101 -14.78 16.32 2.01
CA GLU A 101 -13.47 16.97 1.99
C GLU A 101 -12.32 15.96 1.99
N ARG A 102 -12.60 14.67 2.21
CA ARG A 102 -11.57 13.62 2.25
C ARG A 102 -12.14 12.27 1.87
N ALA A 103 -11.31 11.45 1.24
CA ALA A 103 -11.54 10.02 1.07
C ALA A 103 -10.28 9.23 1.39
N SER A 104 -10.47 8.03 1.93
CA SER A 104 -9.40 7.07 2.20
C SER A 104 -9.82 5.70 1.67
N VAL A 105 -8.84 4.94 1.18
CA VAL A 105 -9.03 3.59 0.69
C VAL A 105 -7.88 2.68 1.12
N THR A 106 -8.21 1.44 1.47
CA THR A 106 -7.26 0.36 1.68
C THR A 106 -7.60 -0.77 0.70
N VAL A 107 -6.62 -1.17 -0.11
CA VAL A 107 -6.72 -2.30 -1.03
C VAL A 107 -5.93 -3.46 -0.46
N HIS A 108 -6.60 -4.58 -0.16
CA HIS A 108 -5.96 -5.80 0.31
C HIS A 108 -5.64 -6.71 -0.86
N LEU A 109 -4.41 -7.23 -0.89
CA LEU A 109 -3.89 -8.10 -1.93
C LEU A 109 -3.55 -9.49 -1.36
N LYS A 110 -3.75 -10.53 -2.19
CA LYS A 110 -3.39 -11.92 -1.91
C LYS A 110 -2.60 -12.58 -3.04
#